data_AF-A0A0N4YEZ6-F1
#
_entry.id   AF-A0A0N4YEZ6-F1
#
_cell.length_a   1.000
_cell.length_b   1.000
_cell.length_c   1.000
_cell.angle_alpha   90.00
_cell.angle_beta   90.00
_cell.angle_gamma   90.00
#
_symmetry.space_group_name_H-M   'P 1'
#
loop_
_entity.id
_entity.type
_entity.pdbx_description
1 polymer ?
#
loop_
_entity_poly.entity_id
_entity_poly.type
_entity_poly.pdbx_seq_one_letter_code
_entity_poly.pdbx_strand_id
1 'polypeptide(L)'
;MELPENDLYKISAYGLRGKAVYHAFKHYPIHNKVGFVVGSERPWVEVYALLNGAKEVTTVEYQKLVIEGTNKVRYIHPVAFAEQWKEYGDPLDPIGDLREVWKISCLLKQGGLLFLGLPRGDEVLVFNLHRIYGPIRLAMIMTGFEWLATFRRDTPHPINFTWNDFKGYHQDLFVLRKI
;
A
#
# COMPACT_ATOMS: atom_id res chain seq x y z
N MET A 1 6.93 18.20 12.27
CA MET A 1 6.91 16.88 12.92
C MET A 1 8.24 16.25 12.58
N GLU A 2 9.13 16.13 13.54
CA GLU A 2 10.42 15.46 13.34
C GLU A 2 10.35 14.14 14.09
N LEU A 3 10.33 13.03 13.33
CA LEU A 3 10.45 11.68 13.86
C LEU A 3 11.76 11.11 13.30
N PRO A 4 12.77 10.81 14.15
CA PRO A 4 14.03 10.27 13.69
C PRO A 4 13.83 8.99 12.88
N GLU A 5 14.63 8.79 11.82
CA GLU A 5 14.53 7.61 10.95
C GLU A 5 14.69 6.28 11.72
N ASN A 6 15.47 6.31 12.80
CA ASN A 6 15.67 5.18 13.70
C ASN A 6 14.41 4.84 14.52
N ASP A 7 13.48 5.77 14.71
CA ASP A 7 12.26 5.56 15.48
C ASP A 7 11.05 5.19 14.62
N LEU A 8 11.16 5.27 13.29
CA LEU A 8 10.07 4.99 12.36
C LEU A 8 9.46 3.60 12.57
N TYR A 9 10.26 2.59 12.90
CA TYR A 9 9.76 1.23 13.09
C TYR A 9 8.78 1.10 14.26
N LYS A 10 8.82 2.03 15.23
CA LYS A 10 7.96 2.00 16.42
C LYS A 10 6.50 2.31 16.11
N ILE A 11 6.24 3.07 15.04
CA ILE A 11 4.89 3.46 14.64
C ILE A 11 4.30 2.57 13.54
N SER A 12 5.15 1.88 12.77
CA SER A 12 4.74 0.98 11.70
C SER A 12 4.04 -0.26 12.24
N ALA A 13 2.88 -0.59 11.68
CA ALA A 13 2.18 -1.84 11.97
C ALA A 13 3.01 -3.10 11.61
N TYR A 14 3.99 -2.94 10.71
CA TYR A 14 4.87 -4.00 10.24
C TYR A 14 6.29 -3.93 10.84
N GLY A 15 6.47 -3.12 11.89
CA GLY A 15 7.77 -2.89 12.53
C GLY A 15 8.82 -2.42 11.52
N LEU A 16 10.01 -3.03 11.57
CA LEU A 16 11.11 -2.75 10.64
C LEU A 16 10.72 -2.93 9.16
N ARG A 17 9.81 -3.86 8.85
CA ARG A 17 9.41 -4.11 7.45
C ARG A 17 8.63 -2.95 6.84
N GLY A 18 8.01 -2.10 7.66
CA GLY A 18 7.33 -0.90 7.18
C GLY A 18 8.28 0.16 6.66
N LYS A 19 9.58 0.09 7.01
CA LYS A 19 10.59 1.05 6.50
C LYS A 19 10.68 1.04 4.97
N ALA A 20 10.35 -0.07 4.30
CA ALA A 20 10.22 -0.12 2.85
C ALA A 20 9.37 1.03 2.28
N VAL A 21 8.25 1.38 2.93
CA VAL A 21 7.37 2.49 2.50
C VAL A 21 8.09 3.83 2.61
N TYR A 22 8.77 4.07 3.72
CA TYR A 22 9.51 5.30 3.93
C TYR A 22 10.67 5.45 2.92
N HIS A 23 11.44 4.38 2.69
CA HIS A 23 12.53 4.39 1.72
C HIS A 23 12.04 4.55 0.27
N ALA A 24 10.90 3.96 -0.06
CA ALA A 24 10.26 4.15 -1.36
C ALA A 24 9.85 5.62 -1.57
N PHE A 25 9.27 6.28 -0.57
CA PHE A 25 8.95 7.71 -0.66
C PHE A 25 10.19 8.61 -0.81
N LYS A 26 11.33 8.25 -0.20
CA LYS A 26 12.60 8.94 -0.43
C LYS A 26 13.11 8.81 -1.87
N HIS A 27 13.01 7.61 -2.46
CA HIS A 27 13.50 7.35 -3.82
C HIS A 27 12.53 7.83 -4.91
N TYR A 28 11.24 7.87 -4.61
CA TYR A 28 10.17 8.30 -5.51
C TYR A 28 9.42 9.47 -4.86
N PRO A 29 9.95 10.71 -4.99
CA PRO A 29 9.50 11.84 -4.20
C PRO A 29 8.03 12.18 -4.39
N ILE A 30 7.33 12.36 -3.26
CA ILE A 30 5.90 12.70 -3.19
C ILE A 30 5.64 14.14 -2.72
N HIS A 31 6.66 15.00 -2.82
CA HIS A 31 6.58 16.41 -2.42
C HIS A 31 5.37 17.12 -3.07
N ASN A 32 4.57 17.76 -2.22
CA ASN A 32 3.37 18.51 -2.57
C ASN A 32 2.29 17.68 -3.30
N LYS A 33 2.37 16.35 -3.28
CA LYS A 33 1.32 15.47 -3.84
C LYS A 33 0.19 15.25 -2.83
N VAL A 34 -1.01 15.01 -3.35
CA VAL A 34 -2.17 14.55 -2.58
C VAL A 34 -2.17 13.03 -2.61
N GLY A 35 -2.19 12.40 -1.44
CA GLY A 35 -2.12 10.95 -1.28
C GLY A 35 -3.47 10.32 -0.93
N PHE A 36 -3.62 9.06 -1.32
CA PHE A 36 -4.73 8.20 -0.93
C PHE A 36 -4.17 6.89 -0.37
N VAL A 37 -4.58 6.52 0.84
CA VAL A 37 -4.09 5.35 1.58
C VAL A 37 -5.27 4.42 1.85
N VAL A 38 -5.07 3.12 1.61
CA VAL A 38 -6.06 2.08 1.88
C VAL A 38 -5.45 1.06 2.82
N GLY A 39 -6.18 0.65 3.86
CA GLY A 39 -5.73 -0.45 4.73
C GLY A 39 -4.73 -0.06 5.81
N SER A 40 -4.72 1.21 6.25
CA SER A 40 -3.81 1.70 7.30
C SER A 40 -4.53 1.72 8.66
N GLU A 41 -4.46 0.59 9.37
CA GLU A 41 -5.14 0.39 10.68
C GLU A 41 -4.69 1.38 11.78
N ARG A 42 -3.52 1.99 11.60
CA ARG A 42 -2.98 3.11 12.39
C ARG A 42 -2.31 4.06 11.40
N PRO A 43 -2.28 5.38 11.64
CA PRO A 43 -1.89 6.37 10.63
C PRO A 43 -0.37 6.45 10.35
N TRP A 44 0.34 5.32 10.25
CA TRP A 44 1.80 5.27 10.11
C TRP A 44 2.27 5.53 8.68
N VAL A 45 1.52 5.05 7.67
CA VAL A 45 1.80 5.32 6.25
C VAL A 45 1.63 6.81 5.97
N GLU A 46 0.61 7.41 6.57
CA GLU A 46 0.26 8.82 6.49
C GLU A 46 1.34 9.68 7.13
N VAL A 47 1.83 9.30 8.32
CA VAL A 47 2.98 9.96 8.96
C VAL A 47 4.20 9.87 8.05
N TYR A 48 4.53 8.70 7.49
CA TYR A 48 5.65 8.56 6.56
C TYR A 48 5.49 9.42 5.31
N ALA A 49 4.27 9.51 4.76
CA ALA A 49 4.00 10.33 3.59
C ALA A 49 4.19 11.84 3.90
N LEU A 50 3.68 12.31 5.04
CA LEU A 50 3.84 13.69 5.48
C LEU A 50 5.30 14.04 5.78
N LEU A 51 6.07 13.12 6.38
CA LEU A 51 7.51 13.29 6.60
C LEU A 51 8.30 13.39 5.28
N ASN A 52 7.79 12.80 4.21
CA ASN A 52 8.36 12.88 2.85
C ASN A 52 7.69 13.96 1.98
N GLY A 53 7.04 14.95 2.61
CA GLY A 53 6.58 16.16 1.95
C GLY A 53 5.24 16.06 1.23
N ALA A 54 4.44 15.02 1.46
CA ALA A 54 3.06 14.98 0.95
C ALA A 54 2.26 16.19 1.46
N LYS A 55 1.41 16.74 0.60
CA LYS A 55 0.58 17.92 0.92
C LYS A 55 -0.52 17.56 1.92
N GLU A 56 -1.25 16.50 1.60
CA GLU A 56 -2.37 15.96 2.38
C GLU A 56 -2.56 14.49 2.00
N VAL A 57 -3.17 13.72 2.91
CA VAL A 57 -3.43 12.28 2.71
C VAL A 57 -4.86 11.98 3.14
N THR A 58 -5.59 11.20 2.34
CA THR A 58 -6.90 10.64 2.73
C THR A 58 -6.76 9.14 2.91
N THR A 59 -7.22 8.63 4.04
CA THR A 59 -7.18 7.21 4.40
C THR A 59 -8.57 6.60 4.41
N VAL A 60 -8.67 5.41 3.83
CA VAL A 60 -9.87 4.57 3.85
C VAL A 60 -9.54 3.27 4.60
N GLU A 61 -10.24 3.04 5.70
CA GLU A 61 -9.98 1.90 6.59
C GLU A 61 -11.28 1.44 7.26
N TYR A 62 -11.48 0.12 7.36
CA TYR A 62 -12.66 -0.49 8.00
C TYR A 62 -12.70 -0.26 9.50
N GLN A 63 -11.54 -0.18 10.15
CA GLN A 63 -11.44 0.14 11.57
C GLN A 63 -11.60 1.64 11.81
N LYS A 64 -12.30 2.00 12.88
CA LYS A 64 -12.45 3.41 13.29
C LYS A 64 -11.09 3.98 13.70
N LEU A 65 -10.60 4.94 12.93
CA LEU A 65 -9.37 5.67 13.23
C LEU A 65 -9.64 6.92 14.07
N VAL A 66 -8.72 7.22 14.99
CA VAL A 66 -8.63 8.50 15.69
C VAL A 66 -7.35 9.19 15.22
N ILE A 67 -7.47 10.39 14.66
CA ILE A 67 -6.35 11.18 14.17
C ILE A 67 -6.17 12.39 15.09
N GLU A 68 -5.04 12.44 15.78
CA GLU A 68 -4.67 13.54 16.66
C GLU A 68 -3.41 14.25 16.14
N GLY A 69 -3.29 15.55 16.43
CA GLY A 69 -2.08 16.33 16.14
C GLY A 69 -1.92 16.82 14.69
N THR A 70 -2.86 16.54 13.78
CA THR A 70 -2.86 17.11 12.42
C THR A 70 -4.25 17.15 11.78
N ASN A 71 -4.47 18.12 10.90
CA ASN A 71 -5.64 18.21 10.02
C ASN A 71 -5.33 17.83 8.56
N LYS A 72 -4.09 17.42 8.26
CA LYS A 72 -3.64 17.03 6.90
C LYS A 72 -3.94 15.58 6.54
N VAL A 73 -4.42 14.80 7.51
CA VAL A 73 -4.89 13.44 7.29
C VAL A 73 -6.41 13.44 7.43
N ARG A 74 -7.10 12.96 6.39
CA ARG A 74 -8.54 12.75 6.37
C ARG A 74 -8.82 11.25 6.46
N TYR A 75 -9.93 10.88 7.09
CA TYR A 75 -10.34 9.48 7.23
C TYR A 75 -11.76 9.29 6.72
N ILE A 76 -11.99 8.19 6.00
CA ILE A 76 -13.31 7.74 5.55
C ILE A 76 -13.49 6.29 6.02
N HIS A 77 -14.56 6.05 6.78
CA HIS A 77 -14.97 4.70 7.15
C HIS A 77 -15.78 4.09 5.99
N PRO A 78 -15.33 3.00 5.32
CA PRO A 78 -15.99 2.43 4.14
C PRO A 78 -17.46 2.10 4.37
N VAL A 79 -17.78 1.43 5.49
CA VAL A 79 -19.16 1.04 5.82
C VAL A 79 -20.05 2.25 6.07
N ALA A 80 -19.56 3.29 6.76
CA ALA A 80 -20.33 4.51 6.95
C ALA A 80 -20.47 5.32 5.66
N PHE A 81 -19.51 5.20 4.73
CA PHE A 81 -19.63 5.79 3.40
C PHE A 81 -20.63 5.04 2.51
N ALA A 82 -20.70 3.71 2.65
CA ALA A 82 -21.59 2.85 1.86
C ALA A 82 -22.98 2.63 2.49
N GLU A 83 -23.20 3.16 3.71
CA GLU A 83 -24.36 3.15 4.62
C GLU A 83 -25.23 1.88 4.79
N GLN A 84 -25.20 0.87 3.91
CA GLN A 84 -26.01 -0.37 4.05
C GLN A 84 -25.33 -1.66 3.53
N TRP A 85 -23.99 -1.72 3.51
CA TRP A 85 -23.26 -2.92 3.08
C TRP A 85 -23.39 -4.12 4.04
N LYS A 86 -23.65 -3.88 5.32
CA LYS A 86 -23.59 -4.91 6.39
C LYS A 86 -24.66 -6.03 6.29
N GLU A 87 -25.68 -5.89 5.46
CA GLU A 87 -26.70 -6.93 5.27
C GLU A 87 -26.32 -8.00 4.23
N TYR A 88 -25.28 -7.75 3.41
CA TYR A 88 -24.76 -8.71 2.45
C TYR A 88 -23.23 -8.74 2.59
N GLY A 89 -22.69 -9.77 3.24
CA GLY A 89 -21.24 -9.98 3.20
C GLY A 89 -20.73 -9.99 1.76
N ASP A 90 -19.52 -9.45 1.52
CA ASP A 90 -18.87 -9.55 0.21
C ASP A 90 -18.93 -10.99 -0.28
N PRO A 91 -19.53 -11.24 -1.46
CA PRO A 91 -19.39 -12.53 -2.10
C PRO A 91 -17.91 -12.90 -2.17
N LEU A 92 -17.58 -14.17 -1.96
CA LEU A 92 -16.21 -14.64 -2.12
C LEU A 92 -15.75 -14.31 -3.54
N ASP A 93 -14.87 -13.31 -3.66
CA ASP A 93 -14.35 -12.84 -4.94
C ASP A 93 -12.88 -13.26 -5.08
N PRO A 94 -12.57 -14.29 -5.90
CA PRO A 94 -11.20 -14.75 -6.13
C PRO A 94 -10.35 -13.75 -6.91
N ILE A 95 -10.93 -12.68 -7.48
CA ILE A 95 -10.22 -11.61 -8.18
C ILE A 95 -10.48 -10.22 -7.56
N GLY A 96 -11.02 -10.17 -6.34
CA GLY A 96 -11.39 -8.91 -5.68
C GLY A 96 -10.20 -7.96 -5.49
N ASP A 97 -9.02 -8.49 -5.17
CA ASP A 97 -7.76 -7.73 -5.12
C ASP A 97 -7.41 -7.06 -6.45
N LEU A 98 -7.54 -7.77 -7.58
CA LEU A 98 -7.32 -7.20 -8.91
C LEU A 98 -8.32 -6.07 -9.18
N ARG A 99 -9.59 -6.31 -8.87
CA ARG A 99 -10.67 -5.32 -9.04
C ARG A 99 -10.42 -4.07 -8.20
N GLU A 100 -10.01 -4.22 -6.95
CA GLU A 100 -9.72 -3.07 -6.07
C GLU A 100 -8.52 -2.27 -6.58
N VAL A 101 -7.42 -2.91 -7.00
CA VAL A 101 -6.28 -2.19 -7.60
C VAL A 101 -6.69 -1.47 -8.89
N TRP A 102 -7.56 -2.05 -9.71
CA TRP A 102 -8.08 -1.38 -10.90
C TRP A 102 -8.99 -0.19 -10.57
N LYS A 103 -9.82 -0.27 -9.53
CA LYS A 103 -10.57 0.89 -9.02
C LYS A 103 -9.62 2.00 -8.55
N ILE A 104 -8.54 1.66 -7.85
CA ILE A 104 -7.49 2.61 -7.46
C ILE A 104 -6.84 3.24 -8.70
N SER A 105 -6.58 2.44 -9.74
CA SER A 105 -6.07 2.94 -11.01
C SER A 105 -7.00 4.00 -11.62
N CYS A 106 -8.32 3.83 -11.56
CA CYS A 106 -9.29 4.82 -12.04
C CYS A 106 -9.20 6.16 -11.28
N LEU A 107 -8.92 6.13 -9.98
CA LEU A 107 -8.76 7.33 -9.14
C LEU A 107 -7.38 8.00 -9.30
N LEU A 108 -6.36 7.21 -9.67
CA LEU A 108 -5.00 7.69 -9.82
C LEU A 108 -4.84 8.48 -11.13
N LYS A 109 -4.21 9.66 -11.04
CA LYS A 109 -3.90 10.49 -12.20
C LYS A 109 -2.91 9.80 -13.13
N GLN A 110 -2.93 10.14 -14.42
CA GLN A 110 -1.95 9.69 -15.39
C GLN A 110 -0.52 9.99 -14.92
N GLY A 111 0.39 9.01 -15.00
CA GLY A 111 1.75 9.13 -14.46
C GLY A 111 1.84 9.20 -12.92
N GLY A 112 0.73 9.01 -12.21
CA GLY A 112 0.68 8.92 -10.76
C GLY A 112 1.40 7.69 -10.23
N LEU A 113 1.87 7.77 -8.98
CA LEU A 113 2.58 6.69 -8.31
C LEU A 113 1.62 5.88 -7.43
N LEU A 114 1.73 4.55 -7.51
CA LEU A 114 1.08 3.59 -6.64
C LEU A 114 2.16 2.81 -5.88
N PHE A 115 2.06 2.79 -4.55
CA PHE A 115 2.94 2.03 -3.67
C PHE A 115 2.13 0.85 -3.12
N LEU A 116 2.40 -0.35 -3.65
CA LEU A 116 1.56 -1.53 -3.44
C LEU A 116 2.33 -2.60 -2.66
N GLY A 117 1.92 -2.87 -1.42
CA GLY A 117 2.52 -3.92 -0.59
C GLY A 117 1.81 -5.26 -0.81
N LEU A 118 2.53 -6.29 -1.26
CA LEU A 118 1.96 -7.62 -1.51
C LEU A 118 2.83 -8.73 -0.92
N PRO A 119 2.22 -9.79 -0.36
CA PRO A 119 2.89 -11.07 -0.16
C PRO A 119 3.09 -11.79 -1.50
N ARG A 120 4.32 -12.16 -1.83
CA ARG A 120 4.66 -12.92 -3.04
C ARG A 120 5.40 -14.21 -2.70
N GLY A 121 5.33 -15.17 -3.60
CA GLY A 121 5.85 -16.51 -3.37
C GLY A 121 5.26 -17.56 -4.29
N ASP A 122 5.23 -18.80 -3.81
CA ASP A 122 4.49 -19.88 -4.44
C ASP A 122 3.00 -19.50 -4.53
N GLU A 123 2.47 -19.40 -5.75
CA GLU A 123 1.15 -18.82 -5.99
C GLU A 123 0.05 -19.60 -5.25
N VAL A 124 -0.68 -18.94 -4.36
CA VAL A 124 -1.80 -19.57 -3.65
C VAL A 124 -2.89 -18.58 -3.27
N LEU A 125 -4.13 -19.00 -3.45
CA LEU A 125 -5.30 -18.37 -2.87
C LEU A 125 -5.55 -18.98 -1.49
N VAL A 126 -5.25 -18.24 -0.42
CA VAL A 126 -5.45 -18.70 0.95
C VAL A 126 -6.89 -18.43 1.38
N PHE A 127 -7.81 -19.21 0.80
CA PHE A 127 -9.27 -19.10 0.95
C PHE A 127 -9.75 -17.62 1.01
N ASN A 128 -10.50 -17.23 2.06
CA ASN A 128 -11.01 -15.88 2.26
C ASN A 128 -10.07 -14.97 3.06
N LEU A 129 -8.82 -15.37 3.31
CA LEU A 129 -7.88 -14.64 4.16
C LEU A 129 -6.96 -13.73 3.34
N HIS A 130 -6.12 -14.29 2.48
CA HIS A 130 -5.16 -13.53 1.67
C HIS A 130 -4.74 -14.28 0.40
N ARG A 131 -3.92 -13.62 -0.43
CA ARG A 131 -3.35 -14.19 -1.65
C ARG A 131 -1.84 -14.17 -1.53
N ILE A 132 -1.15 -15.16 -2.08
CA ILE A 132 0.30 -15.12 -2.31
C ILE A 132 0.50 -14.99 -3.81
N TYR A 133 1.15 -13.91 -4.22
CA TYR A 133 1.28 -13.55 -5.62
C TYR A 133 2.47 -14.28 -6.25
N GLY A 134 2.17 -15.23 -7.13
CA GLY A 134 3.15 -15.80 -8.05
C GLY A 134 3.29 -14.96 -9.32
N PRO A 135 4.07 -15.43 -10.30
CA PRO A 135 4.37 -14.67 -11.51
C PRO A 135 3.14 -14.22 -12.29
N ILE A 136 2.13 -15.09 -12.41
CA ILE A 136 0.94 -14.83 -13.22
C ILE A 136 0.06 -13.79 -12.52
N ARG A 137 -0.32 -14.03 -11.25
CA ARG A 137 -1.16 -13.08 -10.52
C ARG A 137 -0.46 -11.73 -10.32
N LEU A 138 0.85 -11.72 -10.10
CA LEU A 138 1.62 -10.49 -10.03
C LEU A 138 1.57 -9.74 -11.37
N ALA A 139 1.73 -10.40 -12.51
CA ALA A 139 1.58 -9.74 -13.81
C ALA A 139 0.16 -9.15 -13.99
N MET A 140 -0.88 -9.88 -13.56
CA MET A 140 -2.26 -9.40 -13.64
C MET A 140 -2.48 -8.12 -12.83
N ILE A 141 -1.99 -8.06 -11.57
CA ILE A 141 -2.18 -6.87 -10.72
C ILE A 141 -1.37 -5.65 -11.19
N MET A 142 -0.25 -5.87 -11.89
CA MET A 142 0.56 -4.80 -12.48
C MET A 142 0.00 -4.25 -13.80
N THR A 143 -1.08 -4.83 -14.33
CA THR A 143 -1.67 -4.39 -15.61
C THR A 143 -2.08 -2.91 -15.56
N GLY A 144 -1.68 -2.13 -16.57
CA GLY A 144 -1.92 -0.68 -16.61
C GLY A 144 -0.93 0.14 -15.79
N PHE A 145 0.16 -0.49 -15.35
CA PHE A 145 1.25 0.19 -14.66
C PHE A 145 2.62 -0.21 -15.21
N GLU A 146 3.55 0.71 -15.11
CA GLU A 146 4.98 0.46 -15.24
C GLU A 146 5.57 0.16 -13.86
N TRP A 147 6.31 -0.94 -13.76
CA TRP A 147 6.99 -1.34 -12.54
C TRP A 147 8.34 -0.62 -12.42
N LEU A 148 8.46 0.29 -11.46
CA LEU A 148 9.65 1.13 -11.28
C LEU A 148 10.67 0.54 -10.31
N ALA A 149 10.23 -0.03 -9.19
CA ALA A 149 11.11 -0.61 -8.18
C ALA A 149 10.40 -1.59 -7.26
N THR A 150 11.21 -2.37 -6.54
CA THR A 150 10.77 -3.20 -5.43
C THR A 150 11.61 -2.90 -4.19
N PHE A 151 10.97 -2.74 -3.04
CA PHE A 151 11.61 -2.59 -1.73
C PHE A 151 11.25 -3.78 -0.85
N ARG A 152 12.20 -4.22 -0.03
CA ARG A 152 12.02 -5.38 0.85
C ARG A 152 12.50 -5.05 2.25
N ARG A 153 11.65 -5.33 3.24
CA ARG A 153 11.97 -5.13 4.66
C ARG A 153 12.43 -3.68 4.94
N ASP A 154 13.65 -3.51 5.42
CA ASP A 154 14.27 -2.25 5.80
C ASP A 154 15.43 -1.86 4.87
N THR A 155 15.52 -2.45 3.67
CA THR A 155 16.55 -2.07 2.71
C THR A 155 16.33 -0.61 2.26
N PRO A 156 17.34 0.28 2.38
CA PRO A 156 17.18 1.67 2.01
C PRO A 156 17.06 1.87 0.51
N HIS A 157 17.56 0.92 -0.30
CA HIS A 157 17.57 0.97 -1.76
C HIS A 157 16.64 -0.10 -2.36
N PRO A 158 16.18 0.10 -3.60
CA PRO A 158 15.42 -0.92 -4.30
C PRO A 158 16.28 -2.16 -4.54
N ILE A 159 15.63 -3.32 -4.49
CA ILE A 159 16.27 -4.60 -4.79
C ILE A 159 16.20 -4.91 -6.28
N ASN A 160 17.15 -5.70 -6.78
CA ASN A 160 17.05 -6.31 -8.09
C ASN A 160 16.10 -7.51 -8.01
N PHE A 161 14.91 -7.39 -8.60
CA PHE A 161 13.89 -8.44 -8.56
C PHE A 161 14.14 -9.50 -9.64
N THR A 162 14.22 -10.76 -9.25
CA THR A 162 14.58 -11.88 -10.13
C THR A 162 13.56 -13.02 -10.06
N TRP A 163 13.63 -13.98 -10.98
CA TRP A 163 12.81 -15.20 -10.94
C TRP A 163 12.97 -16.01 -9.64
N ASN A 164 14.15 -15.98 -9.03
CA ASN A 164 14.39 -16.67 -7.76
C ASN A 164 13.61 -16.04 -6.61
N ASP A 165 13.18 -14.78 -6.73
CA ASP A 165 12.32 -14.14 -5.76
C ASP A 165 10.89 -14.70 -5.78
N PHE A 166 10.48 -15.56 -6.72
CA PHE A 166 9.19 -16.25 -6.55
C PHE A 166 9.24 -17.44 -5.60
N LYS A 167 10.42 -17.87 -5.17
CA LYS A 167 10.58 -18.99 -4.23
C LYS A 167 10.34 -18.54 -2.79
N GLY A 168 9.61 -19.34 -2.03
CA GLY A 168 9.32 -19.08 -0.62
C GLY A 168 8.28 -17.98 -0.41
N TYR A 169 8.23 -17.37 0.77
CA TYR A 169 7.25 -16.34 1.12
C TYR A 169 7.92 -15.05 1.56
N HIS A 170 7.53 -13.94 0.96
CA HIS A 170 8.03 -12.62 1.34
C HIS A 170 6.96 -11.55 1.15
N GLN A 171 7.01 -10.50 1.96
CA GLN A 171 6.25 -9.28 1.71
C GLN A 171 7.18 -8.21 1.16
N ASP A 172 6.86 -7.76 -0.05
CA ASP A 172 7.60 -6.72 -0.76
C ASP A 172 6.66 -5.55 -1.06
N LEU A 173 7.25 -4.37 -1.17
CA LEU A 173 6.58 -3.16 -1.64
C LEU A 173 6.99 -2.89 -3.08
N PHE A 174 6.00 -2.78 -3.96
CA PHE A 174 6.20 -2.45 -5.36
C PHE A 174 5.87 -0.98 -5.60
N VAL A 175 6.75 -0.28 -6.32
CA VAL A 175 6.51 1.10 -6.76
C VAL A 175 6.13 1.07 -8.23
N LEU A 176 4.93 1.56 -8.52
CA LEU A 176 4.29 1.48 -9.82
C LEU A 176 3.92 2.87 -10.32
N ARG A 177 3.98 3.08 -11.64
CA ARG A 177 3.54 4.31 -12.30
C ARG A 177 2.41 3.99 -13.26
N LYS A 178 1.30 4.72 -13.17
CA LYS A 178 0.18 4.57 -14.10
C LYS A 178 0.59 4.98 -15.51
N ILE A 179 0.38 4.08 -16.48
CA ILE A 179 0.62 4.29 -17.92
C ILE A 179 -0.62 4.76 -18.67
#